data_AF-A0A943X6X7-F1
#
_entry.id   AF-A0A943X6X7-F1
#
_cell.length_a   1.000
_cell.length_b   1.000
_cell.length_c   1.000
_cell.angle_alpha   90.00
_cell.angle_beta   90.00
_cell.angle_gamma   90.00
#
_symmetry.space_group_name_H-M   'P 1'
#
loop_
_entity.id
_entity.type
_entity.pdbx_description
1 polymer ?
#
loop_
_entity_poly.entity_id
_entity_poly.type
_entity_poly.pdbx_seq_one_letter_code
_entity_poly.pdbx_strand_id
1 'polypeptide(L)'
;MDNDNKVEGSEAKTKVRKPRKSVEQKAKESILAAAEEVISKETKAVPASDLPAVVYGQDVVHKQVSVLLENELTRISNDDQKKFFDMETEYAKAKKNSLRFAWKNMWSRLFLCVMVVVAITIVLSLIVHHSNKKIPVNVKGFDNVKLTELLDDVDKIESQIKDAEARMAEYETKRSEEIQRVEDAYTAEKNRIEKNYSQNMADAERKYYNETRKLEAKKTTGWMEGRNKTKDIEKNKTKYNESVAAMKKKRNDSLAICRNKYKNDLAQAKSLYKTEINDCLSTINRLKEDRYRFDSDKVQLEAEYDGKLKDKDILHKREMDDLQTKYEEELLRQKTEYENRLAAAAKLLEDTKAEDLVRENNRVADTINSYDPALLKDSRTKKIVKSAAGFEYVAGTSDRVGYVPNESASELFKKSLKSQKEYYDDLSYLASVYEQFPHKENRAIITYVNAMKSLAGKAGNEIYVSSVNEVNRIIDEKNSIVQDKNNIQYNFNKILESMCREKCGTVTPDAVVSSISEKAYNVYVSENRRNFFTREANRGKIFPCTLYREGQKVAVARVEFKEYGKYYLSNITPDGNNKVDIGDRIVLEEPFAQ
;
A
#
# COMPACT_ATOMS: atom_id res chain seq x y z
N MET A 1 56.10 -17.69 -89.92
CA MET A 1 56.54 -18.30 -88.65
C MET A 1 55.31 -18.43 -87.78
N ASP A 2 54.74 -19.62 -87.93
CA ASP A 2 53.90 -20.43 -87.03
C ASP A 2 52.66 -19.81 -86.37
N ASN A 3 51.54 -20.16 -87.01
CA ASN A 3 50.24 -20.46 -86.41
C ASN A 3 50.38 -21.47 -85.26
N ASP A 4 49.51 -21.39 -84.25
CA ASP A 4 48.49 -22.42 -84.09
C ASP A 4 47.34 -22.03 -83.15
N ASN A 5 46.14 -22.24 -83.67
CA ASN A 5 44.87 -22.30 -82.98
C ASN A 5 44.84 -23.50 -82.02
N LYS A 6 44.18 -23.33 -80.86
CA LYS A 6 43.37 -24.43 -80.31
C LYS A 6 42.19 -23.92 -79.48
N VAL A 7 41.02 -24.35 -79.94
CA VAL A 7 39.69 -24.23 -79.34
C VAL A 7 39.36 -25.55 -78.61
N GLU A 8 38.39 -25.48 -77.69
CA GLU A 8 37.68 -26.53 -76.93
C GLU A 8 38.27 -26.85 -75.53
N GLY A 9 37.50 -26.92 -74.44
CA GLY A 9 36.05 -27.05 -74.30
C GLY A 9 35.52 -26.59 -72.94
N SER A 10 34.21 -26.32 -72.93
CA SER A 10 33.40 -25.84 -71.84
C SER A 10 32.99 -26.95 -70.86
N GLU A 11 33.19 -26.72 -69.56
CA GLU A 11 32.38 -27.33 -68.50
C GLU A 11 31.79 -26.25 -67.60
N ALA A 12 30.49 -26.01 -67.78
CA ALA A 12 29.69 -25.13 -66.95
C ALA A 12 29.40 -25.77 -65.60
N LYS A 13 30.09 -25.32 -64.54
CA LYS A 13 29.64 -25.52 -63.15
C LYS A 13 28.72 -24.38 -62.74
N THR A 14 27.42 -24.62 -62.84
CA THR A 14 26.35 -23.73 -62.39
C THR A 14 26.39 -23.62 -60.86
N LYS A 15 27.12 -22.62 -60.35
CA LYS A 15 27.06 -22.22 -58.93
C LYS A 15 25.84 -21.32 -58.78
N VAL A 16 24.71 -21.90 -58.39
CA VAL A 16 23.47 -21.18 -58.03
C VAL A 16 23.80 -20.24 -56.87
N ARG A 17 24.04 -18.96 -57.20
CA ARG A 17 24.11 -17.87 -56.23
C ARG A 17 22.70 -17.65 -55.68
N LYS A 18 22.49 -18.00 -54.41
CA LYS A 18 21.33 -17.54 -53.64
C LYS A 18 21.29 -16.00 -53.68
N PRO A 19 20.11 -15.38 -53.86
CA PRO A 19 20.00 -13.93 -53.91
C PRO A 19 20.42 -13.35 -52.55
N ARG A 20 21.33 -12.37 -52.57
CA ARG A 20 21.62 -11.52 -51.42
C ARG A 20 20.35 -10.73 -51.12
N LYS A 21 19.65 -11.10 -50.05
CA LYS A 21 18.60 -10.27 -49.44
C LYS A 21 19.17 -8.89 -49.14
N SER A 22 18.42 -7.83 -49.47
CA SER A 22 18.85 -6.44 -49.25
C SER A 22 19.08 -6.19 -47.75
N VAL A 23 19.96 -5.23 -47.47
CA VAL A 23 20.29 -4.77 -46.11
C VAL A 23 19.03 -4.34 -45.34
N GLU A 24 18.03 -3.81 -46.05
CA GLU A 24 16.70 -3.46 -45.52
C GLU A 24 15.91 -4.67 -45.00
N GLN A 25 16.04 -5.83 -45.64
CA GLN A 25 15.30 -7.04 -45.26
C GLN A 25 15.91 -7.68 -43.99
N LYS A 26 17.23 -7.57 -43.82
CA LYS A 26 17.92 -7.94 -42.56
C LYS A 26 17.61 -6.98 -41.41
N ALA A 27 17.44 -5.68 -41.69
CA ALA A 27 17.03 -4.70 -40.68
C ALA A 27 15.59 -4.95 -40.21
N LYS A 28 14.67 -5.29 -41.12
CA LYS A 28 13.28 -5.63 -40.78
C LYS A 28 13.17 -6.95 -39.97
N GLU A 29 13.94 -7.98 -40.32
CA GLU A 29 13.97 -9.23 -39.53
C GLU A 29 14.60 -9.03 -38.13
N SER A 30 15.58 -8.12 -37.99
CA SER A 30 16.18 -7.76 -36.68
C SER A 30 15.25 -6.95 -35.78
N ILE A 31 14.42 -6.07 -36.35
CA ILE A 31 13.44 -5.27 -35.60
C ILE A 31 12.25 -6.14 -35.18
N LEU A 32 11.85 -7.11 -36.02
CA LEU A 32 10.79 -8.06 -35.69
C LEU A 32 11.23 -9.03 -34.57
N ALA A 33 12.48 -9.50 -34.60
CA ALA A 33 13.06 -10.34 -33.53
C ALA A 33 13.23 -9.58 -32.20
N ALA A 34 13.56 -8.28 -32.26
CA ALA A 34 13.63 -7.43 -31.06
C ALA A 34 12.23 -7.11 -30.48
N ALA A 35 11.20 -6.99 -31.33
CA ALA A 35 9.82 -6.80 -30.90
C ALA A 35 9.24 -8.06 -30.23
N GLU A 36 9.57 -9.27 -30.72
CA GLU A 36 9.18 -10.53 -30.09
C GLU A 36 9.90 -10.77 -28.74
N GLU A 37 11.14 -10.28 -28.57
CA GLU A 37 11.87 -10.38 -27.30
C GLU A 37 11.31 -9.42 -26.23
N VAL A 38 10.79 -8.25 -26.62
CA VAL A 38 10.13 -7.30 -25.71
C VAL A 38 8.74 -7.80 -25.28
N ILE A 39 7.99 -8.42 -26.19
CA ILE A 39 6.65 -8.97 -25.88
C ILE A 39 6.75 -10.22 -24.97
N SER A 40 7.84 -11.01 -25.03
CA SER A 40 8.00 -12.18 -24.12
C SER A 40 8.54 -11.82 -22.72
N LYS A 41 9.04 -10.58 -22.50
CA LYS A 41 9.55 -10.13 -21.20
C LYS A 41 8.49 -9.46 -20.30
N GLU A 42 7.30 -9.15 -20.81
CA GLU A 42 6.23 -8.51 -20.01
C GLU A 42 5.13 -9.44 -19.47
N THR A 43 5.17 -10.75 -19.77
CA THR A 43 4.27 -11.72 -19.13
C THR A 43 5.01 -12.58 -18.12
N LYS A 44 5.29 -12.02 -16.93
CA LYS A 44 5.53 -12.81 -15.72
C LYS A 44 4.39 -12.59 -14.73
N ALA A 45 3.53 -13.60 -14.67
CA ALA A 45 2.68 -13.86 -13.53
C ALA A 45 3.55 -14.01 -12.27
N VAL A 46 3.13 -13.35 -11.18
CA VAL A 46 3.63 -13.58 -9.82
C VAL A 46 2.44 -14.00 -8.96
N PRO A 47 2.59 -15.01 -8.07
CA PRO A 47 1.49 -15.65 -7.39
C PRO A 47 0.97 -14.82 -6.21
N ALA A 48 -0.31 -15.01 -5.90
CA ALA A 48 -0.96 -14.47 -4.72
C ALA A 48 -0.58 -15.28 -3.46
N SER A 49 0.19 -14.68 -2.55
CA SER A 49 0.14 -14.92 -1.11
C SER A 49 1.04 -13.93 -0.36
N ASP A 50 0.52 -13.42 0.76
CA ASP A 50 1.19 -12.71 1.86
C ASP A 50 1.23 -11.16 1.85
N LEU A 51 0.10 -10.60 2.29
CA LEU A 51 0.00 -9.29 2.96
C LEU A 51 0.12 -9.47 4.49
N PRO A 52 0.76 -8.55 5.23
CA PRO A 52 0.46 -8.33 6.63
C PRO A 52 -0.54 -7.18 6.82
N ALA A 53 -1.39 -7.38 7.82
CA ALA A 53 -2.57 -6.60 8.16
C ALA A 53 -2.28 -5.27 8.86
N VAL A 54 -3.21 -4.31 8.71
CA VAL A 54 -3.55 -3.35 9.78
C VAL A 54 -5.06 -3.13 9.80
N VAL A 55 -5.62 -3.34 11.00
CA VAL A 55 -7.00 -3.15 11.44
C VAL A 55 -7.28 -1.67 11.66
N TYR A 56 -8.46 -1.16 11.27
CA TYR A 56 -9.28 -0.23 12.07
C TYR A 56 -10.73 -0.25 11.56
N GLY A 57 -11.68 -0.42 12.48
CA GLY A 57 -13.10 -0.36 12.22
C GLY A 57 -13.62 1.07 12.13
N GLN A 58 -14.72 1.25 11.42
CA GLN A 58 -15.70 2.29 11.69
C GLN A 58 -17.01 1.93 10.98
N ASP A 59 -17.87 1.24 11.73
CA ASP A 59 -19.31 1.48 11.65
C ASP A 59 -19.59 2.96 11.93
N VAL A 60 -20.74 3.46 11.45
CA VAL A 60 -21.28 4.81 11.65
C VAL A 60 -20.89 5.88 10.61
N VAL A 61 -21.17 5.64 9.32
CA VAL A 61 -21.55 6.74 8.38
C VAL A 61 -22.73 6.37 7.46
N HIS A 62 -23.35 5.19 7.58
CA HIS A 62 -24.44 4.77 6.68
C HIS A 62 -25.85 5.30 7.03
N LYS A 63 -25.97 6.34 7.87
CA LYS A 63 -27.28 6.95 8.22
C LYS A 63 -27.64 8.19 7.40
N GLN A 64 -26.69 8.81 6.69
CA GLN A 64 -26.95 9.98 5.84
C GLN A 64 -27.22 9.63 4.37
N VAL A 65 -26.84 8.43 3.93
CA VAL A 65 -27.12 7.95 2.56
C VAL A 65 -28.48 7.24 2.46
N SER A 66 -29.02 6.69 3.56
CA SER A 66 -30.33 6.03 3.56
C SER A 66 -31.51 7.01 3.41
N VAL A 67 -31.39 8.23 3.94
CA VAL A 67 -32.45 9.26 3.83
C VAL A 67 -32.54 9.85 2.41
N LEU A 68 -31.46 9.79 1.62
CA LEU A 68 -31.46 10.24 0.23
C LEU A 68 -32.05 9.20 -0.75
N LEU A 69 -32.10 7.92 -0.36
CA LEU A 69 -32.68 6.84 -1.18
C LEU A 69 -34.19 6.64 -0.96
N GLU A 70 -34.73 7.01 0.20
CA GLU A 70 -36.18 6.89 0.50
C GLU A 70 -37.05 7.89 -0.28
N ASN A 71 -36.52 9.06 -0.62
CA ASN A 71 -37.23 10.08 -1.42
C ASN A 71 -37.27 9.77 -2.92
N GLU A 72 -36.37 8.93 -3.44
CA GLU A 72 -36.37 8.50 -4.85
C GLU A 72 -37.25 7.25 -5.06
N LEU A 73 -37.34 6.34 -4.08
CA LEU A 73 -38.19 5.14 -4.18
C LEU A 73 -39.69 5.43 -4.05
N THR A 74 -40.09 6.46 -3.29
CA THR A 74 -41.50 6.87 -3.16
C THR A 74 -42.04 7.59 -4.40
N ARG A 75 -41.17 8.05 -5.31
CA ARG A 75 -41.55 8.65 -6.59
C ARG A 75 -41.86 7.61 -7.67
N ILE A 76 -41.43 6.36 -7.48
CA ILE A 76 -41.66 5.25 -8.43
C ILE A 76 -42.92 4.44 -8.05
N SER A 77 -43.42 4.53 -6.82
CA SER A 77 -44.56 3.71 -6.36
C SER A 77 -45.96 4.31 -6.55
N ASN A 78 -46.10 5.44 -7.27
CA ASN A 78 -47.39 6.14 -7.45
C ASN A 78 -47.90 6.19 -8.90
N ASP A 79 -47.38 5.36 -9.80
CA ASP A 79 -47.92 5.23 -11.16
C ASP A 79 -48.75 3.93 -11.29
N ASP A 80 -49.86 3.90 -10.54
CA ASP A 80 -50.84 2.83 -10.53
C ASP A 80 -51.89 3.09 -11.63
N GLN A 81 -51.62 2.64 -12.86
CA GLN A 81 -52.67 2.26 -13.81
C GLN A 81 -52.30 0.96 -14.53
N LYS A 82 -52.72 -0.16 -13.94
CA LYS A 82 -52.89 -1.44 -14.62
C LYS A 82 -53.82 -1.28 -15.82
N LYS A 83 -53.25 -1.16 -17.03
CA LYS A 83 -53.89 -1.63 -18.26
C LYS A 83 -53.21 -2.93 -18.64
N PHE A 84 -53.97 -4.03 -18.62
CA PHE A 84 -53.52 -5.30 -19.14
C PHE A 84 -53.21 -5.13 -20.64
N PHE A 85 -51.92 -5.18 -20.97
CA PHE A 85 -51.44 -5.24 -22.35
C PHE A 85 -51.47 -6.69 -22.80
N ASP A 86 -52.39 -6.99 -23.70
CA ASP A 86 -52.44 -8.26 -24.41
C ASP A 86 -51.29 -8.30 -25.44
N MET A 87 -50.19 -8.97 -25.07
CA MET A 87 -48.95 -9.02 -25.84
C MET A 87 -49.14 -9.58 -27.26
N GLU A 88 -50.19 -10.37 -27.52
CA GLU A 88 -50.47 -10.89 -28.86
C GLU A 88 -51.03 -9.82 -29.80
N THR A 89 -51.76 -8.82 -29.28
CA THR A 89 -52.32 -7.74 -30.10
C THR A 89 -51.32 -6.61 -30.40
N GLU A 90 -50.33 -6.36 -29.53
CA GLU A 90 -49.26 -5.40 -29.82
C GLU A 90 -48.19 -5.95 -30.77
N TYR A 91 -47.89 -7.26 -30.72
CA TYR A 91 -46.95 -7.89 -31.66
C TYR A 91 -47.47 -7.82 -33.10
N ALA A 92 -48.80 -7.91 -33.29
CA ALA A 92 -49.45 -7.77 -34.59
C ALA A 92 -49.41 -6.32 -35.14
N LYS A 93 -49.44 -5.29 -34.27
CA LYS A 93 -49.30 -3.87 -34.66
C LYS A 93 -47.85 -3.49 -34.97
N ALA A 94 -46.87 -4.04 -34.26
CA ALA A 94 -45.45 -3.71 -34.44
C ALA A 94 -44.85 -4.26 -35.75
N LYS A 95 -45.39 -5.37 -36.30
CA LYS A 95 -44.87 -5.99 -37.53
C LYS A 95 -45.20 -5.20 -38.81
N LYS A 96 -46.25 -4.36 -38.81
CA LYS A 96 -46.76 -3.71 -40.03
C LYS A 96 -46.23 -2.29 -40.29
N ASN A 97 -45.54 -1.66 -39.32
CA ASN A 97 -45.04 -0.27 -39.48
C ASN A 97 -43.59 -0.02 -38.99
N SER A 98 -42.87 -1.01 -38.46
CA SER A 98 -41.54 -0.80 -37.86
C SER A 98 -40.40 -0.62 -38.87
N LEU A 99 -40.48 -1.22 -40.06
CA LEU A 99 -39.35 -1.23 -41.01
C LEU A 99 -39.08 0.10 -41.72
N ARG A 100 -40.11 0.93 -41.97
CA ARG A 100 -39.90 2.26 -42.59
C ARG A 100 -39.65 3.38 -41.59
N PHE A 101 -40.20 3.28 -40.38
CA PHE A 101 -40.02 4.30 -39.33
C PHE A 101 -38.71 4.12 -38.54
N ALA A 102 -38.31 2.87 -38.25
CA ALA A 102 -37.02 2.61 -37.60
C ALA A 102 -35.84 2.97 -38.50
N TRP A 103 -35.93 2.72 -39.82
CA TRP A 103 -34.83 3.02 -40.74
C TRP A 103 -34.63 4.53 -40.92
N LYS A 104 -35.70 5.32 -41.02
CA LYS A 104 -35.60 6.79 -41.16
C LYS A 104 -35.06 7.46 -39.89
N ASN A 105 -35.50 7.03 -38.71
CA ASN A 105 -35.05 7.60 -37.43
C ASN A 105 -33.66 7.12 -37.01
N MET A 106 -33.27 5.89 -37.36
CA MET A 106 -31.93 5.38 -37.07
C MET A 106 -30.88 6.10 -37.92
N TRP A 107 -31.12 6.31 -39.21
CA TRP A 107 -30.21 7.06 -40.08
C TRP A 107 -30.13 8.55 -39.71
N SER A 108 -31.24 9.18 -39.32
CA SER A 108 -31.23 10.56 -38.83
C SER A 108 -30.34 10.75 -37.60
N ARG A 109 -30.39 9.81 -36.64
CA ARG A 109 -29.56 9.89 -35.42
C ARG A 109 -28.09 9.61 -35.71
N LEU A 110 -27.80 8.67 -36.63
CA LEU A 110 -26.45 8.41 -37.08
C LEU A 110 -25.84 9.65 -37.77
N PHE A 111 -26.59 10.32 -38.63
CA PHE A 111 -26.14 11.53 -39.32
C PHE A 111 -25.90 12.70 -38.36
N LEU A 112 -26.74 12.83 -37.32
CA LEU A 112 -26.56 13.83 -36.27
C LEU A 112 -25.27 13.57 -35.47
N CYS A 113 -25.00 12.32 -35.09
CA CYS A 113 -23.76 11.96 -34.38
C CYS A 113 -22.52 12.23 -35.24
N VAL A 114 -22.55 11.88 -36.53
CA VAL A 114 -21.45 12.17 -37.46
C VAL A 114 -21.24 13.68 -37.59
N MET A 115 -22.30 14.47 -37.71
CA MET A 115 -22.20 15.93 -37.77
C MET A 115 -21.63 16.55 -36.49
N VAL A 116 -21.98 16.03 -35.31
CA VAL A 116 -21.42 16.50 -34.04
C VAL A 116 -19.92 16.17 -33.97
N VAL A 117 -19.52 14.97 -34.36
CA VAL A 117 -18.10 14.58 -34.38
C VAL A 117 -17.32 15.45 -35.36
N VAL A 118 -17.87 15.71 -36.55
CA VAL A 118 -17.28 16.61 -37.56
C VAL A 118 -17.17 18.05 -37.04
N ALA A 119 -18.21 18.56 -36.36
CA ALA A 119 -18.18 19.90 -35.77
C ALA A 119 -17.12 20.00 -34.66
N ILE A 120 -16.99 18.99 -33.81
CA ILE A 120 -15.95 18.94 -32.77
C ILE A 120 -14.57 18.86 -33.40
N THR A 121 -14.39 18.09 -34.48
CA THR A 121 -13.10 18.04 -35.20
C THR A 121 -12.76 19.37 -35.85
N ILE A 122 -13.74 20.07 -36.45
CA ILE A 122 -13.52 21.41 -37.01
C ILE A 122 -13.15 22.41 -35.91
N VAL A 123 -13.84 22.38 -34.76
CA VAL A 123 -13.52 23.26 -33.62
C VAL A 123 -12.13 22.96 -33.06
N LEU A 124 -11.76 21.69 -32.89
CA LEU A 124 -10.41 21.30 -32.48
C LEU A 124 -9.36 21.70 -33.52
N SER A 125 -9.61 21.49 -34.81
CA SER A 125 -8.73 21.96 -35.89
C SER A 125 -8.59 23.48 -35.90
N LEU A 126 -9.66 24.23 -35.64
CA LEU A 126 -9.62 25.69 -35.53
C LEU A 126 -8.86 26.14 -34.27
N ILE A 127 -9.03 25.48 -33.13
CA ILE A 127 -8.28 25.76 -31.90
C ILE A 127 -6.79 25.44 -32.09
N VAL A 128 -6.45 24.30 -32.70
CA VAL A 128 -5.06 23.95 -33.02
C VAL A 128 -4.49 24.92 -34.03
N HIS A 129 -5.24 25.33 -35.06
CA HIS A 129 -4.80 26.31 -36.04
C HIS A 129 -4.63 27.72 -35.42
N HIS A 130 -5.48 28.09 -34.46
CA HIS A 130 -5.41 29.37 -33.77
C HIS A 130 -4.29 29.41 -32.72
N SER A 131 -4.06 28.30 -32.02
CA SER A 131 -2.92 28.12 -31.10
C SER A 131 -1.60 28.05 -31.86
N ASN A 132 -1.56 27.41 -33.04
CA ASN A 132 -0.39 27.41 -33.92
C ASN A 132 -0.06 28.80 -34.51
N LYS A 133 -1.05 29.70 -34.64
CA LYS A 133 -0.80 31.10 -35.05
C LYS A 133 -0.15 31.96 -33.96
N LYS A 134 -0.17 31.53 -32.69
CA LYS A 134 0.43 32.25 -31.56
C LYS A 134 1.84 31.79 -31.19
N ILE A 135 2.33 30.72 -31.82
CA ILE A 135 3.75 30.42 -31.83
C ILE A 135 4.31 31.12 -33.06
N PRO A 136 4.98 32.28 -32.94
CA PRO A 136 5.74 32.84 -34.04
C PRO A 136 6.94 31.90 -34.28
N VAL A 137 6.70 30.78 -34.97
CA VAL A 137 7.77 30.09 -35.66
C VAL A 137 8.21 31.08 -36.72
N ASN A 138 9.28 31.80 -36.43
CA ASN A 138 9.89 32.76 -37.33
C ASN A 138 10.51 31.95 -38.49
N VAL A 139 9.69 31.52 -39.45
CA VAL A 139 10.11 30.79 -40.66
C VAL A 139 10.87 31.72 -41.61
N LYS A 140 10.92 33.04 -41.35
CA LYS A 140 11.77 33.97 -42.08
C LYS A 140 13.27 33.70 -41.92
N GLY A 141 13.68 32.83 -41.00
CA GLY A 141 15.05 32.31 -40.92
C GLY A 141 15.37 31.18 -41.91
N PHE A 142 14.38 30.67 -42.67
CA PHE A 142 14.50 29.53 -43.57
C PHE A 142 14.16 29.81 -45.03
N ASP A 143 13.84 31.06 -45.39
CA ASP A 143 13.80 31.48 -46.80
C ASP A 143 15.24 31.49 -47.32
N ASN A 144 15.69 30.30 -47.72
CA ASN A 144 17.05 29.98 -48.12
C ASN A 144 17.32 30.50 -49.55
N VAL A 145 17.21 31.83 -49.70
CA VAL A 145 17.60 32.57 -50.90
C VAL A 145 19.04 32.17 -51.28
N LYS A 146 19.92 31.98 -50.27
CA LYS A 146 21.30 31.55 -50.49
C LYS A 146 21.45 30.13 -51.05
N LEU A 147 20.65 29.16 -50.62
CA LEU A 147 20.79 27.78 -51.10
C LEU A 147 20.26 27.64 -52.53
N THR A 148 19.21 28.39 -52.86
CA THR A 148 18.63 28.43 -54.21
C THR A 148 19.57 29.16 -55.17
N GLU A 149 20.15 30.29 -54.74
CA GLU A 149 21.17 31.03 -55.49
C GLU A 149 22.44 30.17 -55.73
N LEU A 150 22.88 29.41 -54.74
CA LEU A 150 23.98 28.44 -54.87
C LEU A 150 23.68 27.33 -55.89
N LEU A 151 22.43 26.83 -55.93
CA LEU A 151 22.00 25.81 -56.90
C LEU A 151 21.96 26.37 -58.33
N ASP A 152 21.39 27.55 -58.51
CA ASP A 152 21.32 28.23 -59.82
C ASP A 152 22.72 28.53 -60.37
N ASP A 153 23.67 28.91 -59.51
CA ASP A 153 25.06 29.15 -59.89
C ASP A 153 25.79 27.85 -60.31
N VAL A 154 25.53 26.72 -59.63
CA VAL A 154 26.08 25.41 -60.03
C VAL A 154 25.55 24.99 -61.40
N ASP A 155 24.25 25.11 -61.64
CA ASP A 155 23.65 24.78 -62.94
C ASP A 155 24.23 25.65 -64.07
N LYS A 156 24.45 26.94 -63.78
CA LYS A 156 25.09 27.87 -64.71
C LYS A 156 26.54 27.47 -65.00
N ILE A 157 27.33 27.12 -63.99
CA ILE A 157 28.72 26.66 -64.17
C ILE A 157 28.76 25.36 -64.97
N GLU A 158 27.89 24.39 -64.68
CA GLU A 158 27.80 23.15 -65.45
C GLU A 158 27.44 23.39 -66.91
N SER A 159 26.51 24.30 -67.18
CA SER A 159 26.17 24.71 -68.55
C SER A 159 27.37 25.34 -69.26
N GLN A 160 28.16 26.17 -68.57
CA GLN A 160 29.36 26.80 -69.14
C GLN A 160 30.48 25.79 -69.41
N ILE A 161 30.64 24.78 -68.55
CA ILE A 161 31.60 23.68 -68.77
C ILE A 161 31.21 22.92 -70.05
N LYS A 162 29.94 22.53 -70.19
CA LYS A 162 29.46 21.79 -71.37
C LYS A 162 29.65 22.59 -72.66
N ASP A 163 29.37 23.89 -72.63
CA ASP A 163 29.58 24.76 -73.78
C ASP A 163 31.08 24.89 -74.16
N ALA A 164 31.96 25.03 -73.18
CA ALA A 164 33.41 25.06 -73.43
C ALA A 164 33.95 23.72 -73.96
N GLU A 165 33.44 22.59 -73.46
CA GLU A 165 33.78 21.24 -73.95
C GLU A 165 33.31 21.04 -75.40
N ALA A 166 32.10 21.51 -75.74
CA ALA A 166 31.58 21.46 -77.10
C ALA A 166 32.42 22.29 -78.08
N ARG A 167 32.80 23.51 -77.70
CA ARG A 167 33.69 24.37 -78.50
C ARG A 167 35.07 23.75 -78.68
N MET A 168 35.64 23.14 -77.65
CA MET A 168 36.91 22.43 -77.74
C MET A 168 36.83 21.27 -78.76
N ALA A 169 35.78 20.45 -78.68
CA ALA A 169 35.55 19.35 -79.61
C ALA A 169 35.36 19.83 -81.06
N GLU A 170 34.69 20.97 -81.26
CA GLU A 170 34.56 21.61 -82.57
C GLU A 170 35.93 22.02 -83.14
N TYR A 171 36.79 22.65 -82.34
CA TYR A 171 38.14 23.03 -82.78
C TYR A 171 39.03 21.82 -83.05
N GLU A 172 38.92 20.75 -82.28
CA GLU A 172 39.64 19.50 -82.56
C GLU A 172 39.20 18.87 -83.88
N THR A 173 37.91 18.93 -84.19
CA THR A 173 37.35 18.47 -85.47
C THR A 173 37.84 19.34 -86.63
N LYS A 174 37.78 20.68 -86.51
CA LYS A 174 38.33 21.57 -87.54
C LYS A 174 39.82 21.36 -87.78
N ARG A 175 40.59 21.08 -86.71
CA ARG A 175 42.02 20.76 -86.80
C ARG A 175 42.25 19.45 -87.55
N SER A 176 41.48 18.40 -87.27
CA SER A 176 41.64 17.11 -87.96
C SER A 176 41.24 17.20 -89.43
N GLU A 177 40.16 17.92 -89.76
CA GLU A 177 39.76 18.19 -91.13
C GLU A 177 40.82 18.96 -91.93
N GLU A 178 41.47 19.96 -91.33
CA GLU A 178 42.52 20.73 -92.00
C GLU A 178 43.78 19.88 -92.24
N ILE A 179 44.16 19.04 -91.28
CA ILE A 179 45.25 18.07 -91.46
C ILE A 179 44.93 17.13 -92.63
N GLN A 180 43.70 16.59 -92.68
CA GLN A 180 43.27 15.71 -93.76
C GLN A 180 43.31 16.42 -95.12
N ARG A 181 42.83 17.68 -95.20
CA ARG A 181 42.89 18.49 -96.43
C ARG A 181 44.33 18.66 -96.92
N VAL A 182 45.28 18.91 -96.02
CA VAL A 182 46.71 19.04 -96.36
C VAL A 182 47.30 17.70 -96.86
N GLU A 183 46.95 16.59 -96.22
CA GLU A 183 47.36 15.24 -96.63
C GLU A 183 46.83 14.85 -98.01
N ASP A 184 45.56 15.15 -98.29
CA ASP A 184 44.91 14.90 -99.57
C ASP A 184 45.54 15.75 -100.68
N ALA A 185 45.78 17.04 -100.42
CA ALA A 185 46.43 17.94 -101.36
C ALA A 185 47.86 17.49 -101.71
N TYR A 186 48.64 17.03 -100.72
CA TYR A 186 49.97 16.47 -100.95
C TYR A 186 49.91 15.21 -101.81
N THR A 187 48.99 14.30 -101.50
CA THR A 187 48.82 13.04 -102.23
C THR A 187 48.42 13.31 -103.69
N ALA A 188 47.49 14.23 -103.92
CA ALA A 188 47.07 14.64 -105.26
C ALA A 188 48.24 15.24 -106.06
N GLU A 189 49.01 16.15 -105.46
CA GLU A 189 50.14 16.80 -106.12
C GLU A 189 51.28 15.83 -106.43
N LYS A 190 51.60 14.94 -105.49
CA LYS A 190 52.57 13.85 -105.70
C LYS A 190 52.17 12.99 -106.90
N ASN A 191 50.90 12.54 -106.93
CA ASN A 191 50.39 11.71 -108.03
C ASN A 191 50.43 12.47 -109.37
N ARG A 192 50.14 13.78 -109.37
CA ARG A 192 50.26 14.64 -110.56
C ARG A 192 51.69 14.68 -111.09
N ILE A 193 52.69 14.87 -110.20
CA ILE A 193 54.12 14.86 -110.56
C ILE A 193 54.53 13.51 -111.16
N GLU A 194 54.10 12.41 -110.54
CA GLU A 194 54.42 11.05 -111.01
C GLU A 194 53.79 10.74 -112.36
N LYS A 195 52.51 11.12 -112.57
CA LYS A 195 51.82 10.98 -113.86
C LYS A 195 52.53 11.78 -114.96
N ASN A 196 52.87 13.04 -114.69
CA ASN A 196 53.59 13.89 -115.65
C ASN A 196 54.97 13.31 -116.00
N TYR A 197 55.69 12.75 -115.02
CA TYR A 197 56.97 12.08 -115.27
C TYR A 197 56.79 10.84 -116.17
N SER A 198 55.80 10.00 -115.88
CA SER A 198 55.50 8.80 -116.68
C SER A 198 55.14 9.16 -118.13
N GLN A 199 54.31 10.19 -118.33
CA GLN A 199 53.94 10.67 -119.66
C GLN A 199 55.16 11.21 -120.43
N ASN A 200 55.97 12.06 -119.80
CA ASN A 200 57.18 12.61 -120.43
C ASN A 200 58.20 11.50 -120.78
N MET A 201 58.34 10.48 -119.93
CA MET A 201 59.18 9.32 -120.21
C MET A 201 58.68 8.54 -121.43
N ALA A 202 57.36 8.26 -121.50
CA ALA A 202 56.77 7.56 -122.63
C ALA A 202 56.91 8.35 -123.95
N ASP A 203 56.77 9.67 -123.90
CA ASP A 203 56.94 10.53 -125.06
C ASP A 203 58.41 10.62 -125.52
N ALA A 204 59.36 10.68 -124.59
CA ALA A 204 60.79 10.65 -124.90
C ALA A 204 61.19 9.30 -125.52
N GLU A 205 60.67 8.20 -124.99
CA GLU A 205 60.89 6.85 -125.50
C GLU A 205 60.33 6.70 -126.92
N ARG A 206 59.08 7.14 -127.15
CA ARG A 206 58.47 7.19 -128.50
C ARG A 206 59.30 8.00 -129.49
N LYS A 207 59.78 9.19 -129.09
CA LYS A 207 60.64 10.04 -129.94
C LYS A 207 61.95 9.33 -130.27
N TYR A 208 62.60 8.72 -129.27
CA TYR A 208 63.84 7.96 -129.47
C TYR A 208 63.63 6.80 -130.46
N TYR A 209 62.61 5.97 -130.25
CA TYR A 209 62.32 4.84 -131.15
C TYR A 209 62.01 5.28 -132.58
N ASN A 210 61.20 6.33 -132.75
CA ASN A 210 60.87 6.85 -134.08
C ASN A 210 62.10 7.38 -134.81
N GLU A 211 62.98 8.12 -134.13
CA GLU A 211 64.21 8.63 -134.76
C GLU A 211 65.23 7.52 -135.03
N THR A 212 65.41 6.56 -134.12
CA THR A 212 66.26 5.39 -134.34
C THR A 212 65.78 4.59 -135.55
N ARG A 213 64.46 4.33 -135.67
CA ARG A 213 63.88 3.65 -136.83
C ARG A 213 64.12 4.41 -138.14
N LYS A 214 64.01 5.74 -138.14
CA LYS A 214 64.33 6.57 -139.32
C LYS A 214 65.82 6.48 -139.69
N LEU A 215 66.71 6.52 -138.71
CA LEU A 215 68.16 6.40 -138.91
C LEU A 215 68.54 5.00 -139.43
N GLU A 216 67.90 3.95 -138.91
CA GLU A 216 68.08 2.56 -139.38
C GLU A 216 67.54 2.33 -140.79
N ALA A 217 66.38 2.90 -141.14
CA ALA A 217 65.85 2.85 -142.51
C ALA A 217 66.81 3.54 -143.51
N LYS A 218 67.43 4.66 -143.11
CA LYS A 218 68.48 5.33 -143.91
C LYS A 218 69.80 4.52 -144.01
N LYS A 219 70.04 3.59 -143.07
CA LYS A 219 71.18 2.65 -143.14
C LYS A 219 70.98 1.63 -144.25
N THR A 220 69.75 1.18 -144.49
CA THR A 220 69.40 0.11 -145.43
C THR A 220 69.32 0.56 -146.90
N THR A 221 69.17 1.86 -147.20
CA THR A 221 68.83 2.35 -148.55
C THR A 221 69.96 3.05 -149.36
N GLY A 222 71.22 3.12 -148.92
CA GLY A 222 72.26 3.82 -149.72
C GLY A 222 73.75 3.66 -149.35
N TRP A 223 74.58 3.58 -150.41
CA TRP A 223 76.04 3.45 -150.51
C TRP A 223 76.86 4.68 -150.03
N MET A 224 76.83 5.01 -148.74
CA MET A 224 77.88 5.84 -148.12
C MET A 224 78.16 5.41 -146.68
N GLU A 225 79.44 5.07 -146.44
CA GLU A 225 80.20 4.87 -145.18
C GLU A 225 79.40 4.56 -143.89
N GLY A 226 79.32 3.27 -143.54
CA GLY A 226 78.71 2.78 -142.29
C GLY A 226 79.30 3.34 -140.99
N ARG A 227 80.43 4.05 -141.04
CA ARG A 227 81.06 4.71 -139.88
C ARG A 227 80.33 5.97 -139.42
N ASN A 228 79.78 6.78 -140.33
CA ASN A 228 79.07 8.02 -139.97
C ASN A 228 77.65 7.75 -139.44
N LYS A 229 76.95 6.76 -140.00
CA LYS A 229 75.58 6.40 -139.58
C LYS A 229 75.51 5.77 -138.17
N THR A 230 76.52 4.99 -137.79
CA THR A 230 76.63 4.43 -136.43
C THR A 230 76.83 5.53 -135.39
N LYS A 231 77.59 6.58 -135.71
CA LYS A 231 77.78 7.75 -134.85
C LYS A 231 76.47 8.52 -134.63
N ASP A 232 75.61 8.61 -135.65
CA ASP A 232 74.32 9.30 -135.51
C ASP A 232 73.33 8.54 -134.61
N ILE A 233 73.29 7.20 -134.70
CA ILE A 233 72.48 6.36 -133.80
C ILE A 233 72.99 6.48 -132.35
N GLU A 234 74.31 6.42 -132.14
CA GLU A 234 74.89 6.58 -130.80
C GLU A 234 74.62 7.99 -130.25
N LYS A 235 74.72 9.04 -131.08
CA LYS A 235 74.36 10.40 -130.70
C LYS A 235 72.88 10.53 -130.32
N ASN A 236 71.97 9.85 -131.02
CA ASN A 236 70.55 9.81 -130.65
C ASN A 236 70.33 9.12 -129.30
N LYS A 237 71.06 8.02 -129.03
CA LYS A 237 71.04 7.32 -127.75
C LYS A 237 71.60 8.19 -126.62
N THR A 238 72.69 8.92 -126.83
CA THR A 238 73.23 9.88 -125.86
C THR A 238 72.19 10.95 -125.53
N LYS A 239 71.55 11.56 -126.54
CA LYS A 239 70.49 12.56 -126.34
C LYS A 239 69.30 12.02 -125.56
N TYR A 240 68.88 10.78 -125.85
CA TYR A 240 67.82 10.12 -125.09
C TYR A 240 68.21 9.93 -123.62
N ASN A 241 69.42 9.41 -123.36
CA ASN A 241 69.92 9.22 -122.00
C ASN A 241 70.03 10.54 -121.23
N GLU A 242 70.51 11.61 -121.87
CA GLU A 242 70.55 12.96 -121.29
C GLU A 242 69.13 13.47 -120.96
N SER A 243 68.17 13.26 -121.86
CA SER A 243 66.77 13.63 -121.64
C SER A 243 66.16 12.86 -120.47
N VAL A 244 66.43 11.55 -120.36
CA VAL A 244 65.97 10.71 -119.24
C VAL A 244 66.57 11.19 -117.92
N ALA A 245 67.88 11.47 -117.89
CA ALA A 245 68.54 12.00 -116.71
C ALA A 245 67.96 13.36 -116.28
N ALA A 246 67.72 14.26 -117.23
CA ALA A 246 67.09 15.56 -116.97
C ALA A 246 65.66 15.43 -116.41
N MET A 247 64.85 14.53 -116.98
CA MET A 247 63.49 14.26 -116.48
C MET A 247 63.50 13.65 -115.07
N LYS A 248 64.42 12.72 -114.79
CA LYS A 248 64.57 12.12 -113.46
C LYS A 248 64.97 13.17 -112.42
N LYS A 249 65.90 14.06 -112.77
CA LYS A 249 66.28 15.20 -111.93
C LYS A 249 65.09 16.11 -111.65
N LYS A 250 64.37 16.55 -112.70
CA LYS A 250 63.18 17.41 -112.57
C LYS A 250 62.07 16.78 -111.71
N ARG A 251 61.81 15.47 -111.84
CA ARG A 251 60.87 14.74 -110.97
C ARG A 251 61.32 14.80 -109.52
N ASN A 252 62.57 14.47 -109.25
CA ASN A 252 63.11 14.45 -107.88
C ASN A 252 63.06 15.83 -107.24
N ASP A 253 63.45 16.88 -107.97
CA ASP A 253 63.37 18.27 -107.50
C ASP A 253 61.92 18.67 -107.20
N SER A 254 60.98 18.33 -108.09
CA SER A 254 59.55 18.62 -107.88
C SER A 254 58.97 17.87 -106.68
N LEU A 255 59.36 16.60 -106.48
CA LEU A 255 58.95 15.81 -105.31
C LEU A 255 59.55 16.37 -104.00
N ALA A 256 60.78 16.87 -104.04
CA ALA A 256 61.40 17.51 -102.88
C ALA A 256 60.69 18.82 -102.49
N ILE A 257 60.36 19.66 -103.48
CA ILE A 257 59.57 20.89 -103.27
C ILE A 257 58.19 20.53 -102.70
N CYS A 258 57.48 19.57 -103.31
CA CYS A 258 56.18 19.11 -102.86
C CYS A 258 56.21 18.60 -101.41
N ARG A 259 57.23 17.79 -101.06
CA ARG A 259 57.42 17.29 -99.68
C ARG A 259 57.69 18.40 -98.68
N ASN A 260 58.53 19.38 -99.04
CA ASN A 260 58.84 20.50 -98.14
C ASN A 260 57.62 21.39 -97.91
N LYS A 261 56.84 21.65 -98.98
CA LYS A 261 55.56 22.36 -98.86
C LYS A 261 54.61 21.63 -97.92
N TYR A 262 54.40 20.32 -98.12
CA TYR A 262 53.58 19.49 -97.23
C TYR A 262 54.01 19.57 -95.76
N LYS A 263 55.32 19.48 -95.48
CA LYS A 263 55.81 19.59 -94.09
C LYS A 263 55.46 20.93 -93.46
N ASN A 264 55.57 22.02 -94.20
CA ASN A 264 55.24 23.36 -93.72
C ASN A 264 53.74 23.53 -93.51
N ASP A 265 52.94 23.12 -94.50
CA ASP A 265 51.47 23.21 -94.45
C ASP A 265 50.92 22.34 -93.30
N LEU A 266 51.48 21.14 -93.07
CA LEU A 266 51.12 20.27 -91.95
C LEU A 266 51.46 20.89 -90.60
N ALA A 267 52.62 21.55 -90.49
CA ALA A 267 53.01 22.22 -89.26
C ALA A 267 52.05 23.39 -88.94
N GLN A 268 51.67 24.16 -89.97
CA GLN A 268 50.70 25.25 -89.85
C GLN A 268 49.32 24.73 -89.45
N ALA A 269 48.80 23.69 -90.12
CA ALA A 269 47.52 23.06 -89.80
C ALA A 269 47.47 22.55 -88.35
N LYS A 270 48.55 21.94 -87.85
CA LYS A 270 48.66 21.51 -86.45
C LYS A 270 48.67 22.66 -85.45
N SER A 271 49.20 23.83 -85.83
CA SER A 271 49.23 25.01 -84.97
C SER A 271 47.95 25.86 -85.00
N LEU A 272 47.16 25.80 -86.08
CA LEU A 272 46.10 26.76 -86.39
C LEU A 272 45.03 26.90 -85.31
N TYR A 273 44.75 25.84 -84.55
CA TYR A 273 43.76 25.82 -83.47
C TYR A 273 44.36 25.49 -82.10
N LYS A 274 45.69 25.52 -81.99
CA LYS A 274 46.37 25.08 -80.76
C LYS A 274 46.09 26.03 -79.59
N THR A 275 46.07 27.34 -79.85
CA THR A 275 45.81 28.35 -78.83
C THR A 275 44.37 28.27 -78.35
N GLU A 276 43.42 28.15 -79.26
CA GLU A 276 41.98 28.09 -78.98
C GLU A 276 41.63 26.84 -78.16
N ILE A 277 42.22 25.69 -78.49
CA ILE A 277 42.06 24.45 -77.70
C ILE A 277 42.63 24.63 -76.29
N ASN A 278 43.81 25.25 -76.16
CA ASN A 278 44.41 25.53 -74.85
C ASN A 278 43.56 26.50 -74.02
N ASP A 279 43.00 27.54 -74.64
CA ASP A 279 42.13 28.51 -73.97
C ASP A 279 40.83 27.85 -73.48
N CYS A 280 40.26 26.94 -74.26
CA CYS A 280 39.11 26.13 -73.85
C CYS A 280 39.48 25.24 -72.65
N LEU A 281 40.63 24.56 -72.69
CA LEU A 281 41.12 23.73 -71.57
C LEU A 281 41.33 24.56 -70.29
N SER A 282 41.96 25.72 -70.39
CA SER A 282 42.13 26.64 -69.26
C SER A 282 40.79 27.11 -68.69
N THR A 283 39.82 27.41 -69.56
CA THR A 283 38.47 27.81 -69.14
C THR A 283 37.75 26.66 -68.42
N ILE A 284 37.81 25.44 -68.95
CA ILE A 284 37.23 24.24 -68.33
C ILE A 284 37.85 24.00 -66.95
N ASN A 285 39.18 24.10 -66.81
CA ASN A 285 39.85 23.89 -65.53
C ASN A 285 39.44 24.93 -64.49
N ARG A 286 39.38 26.22 -64.87
CA ARG A 286 38.91 27.29 -63.98
C ARG A 286 37.47 27.05 -63.51
N LEU A 287 36.56 26.71 -64.42
CA LEU A 287 35.16 26.44 -64.08
C LEU A 287 35.01 25.20 -63.19
N LYS A 288 35.86 24.18 -63.36
CA LYS A 288 35.91 23.02 -62.46
C LYS A 288 36.38 23.41 -61.06
N GLU A 289 37.40 24.26 -60.95
CA GLU A 289 37.84 24.80 -59.66
C GLU A 289 36.75 25.64 -58.99
N ASP A 290 36.05 26.49 -59.74
CA ASP A 290 34.91 27.26 -59.24
C ASP A 290 33.84 26.31 -58.70
N ARG A 291 33.47 25.26 -59.44
CA ARG A 291 32.52 24.22 -58.97
C ARG A 291 32.96 23.55 -57.66
N TYR A 292 34.23 23.20 -57.52
CA TYR A 292 34.74 22.61 -56.27
C TYR A 292 34.66 23.58 -55.08
N ARG A 293 34.89 24.87 -55.31
CA ARG A 293 34.70 25.89 -54.27
C ARG A 293 33.24 25.99 -53.85
N PHE A 294 32.32 26.01 -54.82
CA PHE A 294 30.88 25.99 -54.55
C PHE A 294 30.43 24.78 -53.73
N ASP A 295 30.91 23.58 -54.07
CA ASP A 295 30.60 22.37 -53.29
C ASP A 295 31.11 22.46 -51.85
N SER A 296 32.30 23.04 -51.64
CA SER A 296 32.85 23.28 -50.31
C SER A 296 32.03 24.31 -49.53
N ASP A 297 31.66 25.42 -50.14
CA ASP A 297 30.87 26.49 -49.51
C ASP A 297 29.47 25.98 -49.13
N LYS A 298 28.87 25.12 -49.95
CA LYS A 298 27.61 24.44 -49.64
C LYS A 298 27.73 23.58 -48.37
N VAL A 299 28.77 22.75 -48.26
CA VAL A 299 28.99 21.90 -47.06
C VAL A 299 29.21 22.75 -45.82
N GLN A 300 29.94 23.86 -45.92
CA GLN A 300 30.14 24.78 -44.80
C GLN A 300 28.82 25.44 -44.37
N LEU A 301 28.00 25.88 -45.33
CA LEU A 301 26.71 26.50 -45.05
C LEU A 301 25.75 25.50 -44.39
N GLU A 302 25.70 24.26 -44.86
CA GLU A 302 24.92 23.17 -44.24
C GLU A 302 25.38 22.92 -42.79
N ALA A 303 26.68 22.86 -42.54
CA ALA A 303 27.22 22.68 -41.20
C ALA A 303 26.90 23.86 -40.25
N GLU A 304 26.94 25.10 -40.76
CA GLU A 304 26.56 26.29 -39.98
C GLU A 304 25.07 26.27 -39.61
N TYR A 305 24.21 25.87 -40.56
CA TYR A 305 22.77 25.72 -40.31
C TYR A 305 22.48 24.64 -39.27
N ASP A 306 23.12 23.47 -39.37
CA ASP A 306 22.98 22.40 -38.39
C ASP A 306 23.45 22.85 -36.99
N GLY A 307 24.51 23.65 -36.91
CA GLY A 307 24.97 24.26 -35.67
C GLY A 307 23.91 25.18 -35.05
N LYS A 308 23.36 26.11 -35.85
CA LYS A 308 22.30 27.03 -35.40
C LYS A 308 21.02 26.30 -34.97
N LEU A 309 20.67 25.21 -35.65
CA LEU A 309 19.51 24.38 -35.28
C LEU A 309 19.71 23.75 -33.90
N LYS A 310 20.89 23.16 -33.66
CA LYS A 310 21.25 22.57 -32.36
C LYS A 310 21.24 23.61 -31.24
N ASP A 311 21.79 24.80 -31.47
CA ASP A 311 21.80 25.87 -30.48
C ASP A 311 20.36 26.30 -30.11
N LYS A 312 19.46 26.36 -31.10
CA LYS A 312 18.05 26.66 -30.88
C LYS A 312 17.34 25.56 -30.09
N ASP A 313 17.62 24.29 -30.39
CA ASP A 313 17.06 23.16 -29.64
C ASP A 313 17.54 23.15 -28.18
N ILE A 314 18.82 23.47 -27.94
CA ILE A 314 19.38 23.62 -26.58
C ILE A 314 18.69 24.75 -25.83
N LEU A 315 18.49 25.92 -26.48
CA LEU A 315 17.83 27.06 -25.87
C LEU A 315 16.38 26.72 -25.50
N HIS A 316 15.62 26.16 -26.44
CA HIS A 316 14.24 25.74 -26.21
C HIS A 316 14.13 24.70 -25.09
N LYS A 317 15.06 23.75 -25.02
CA LYS A 317 15.10 22.76 -23.92
C LYS A 317 15.31 23.43 -22.56
N ARG A 318 16.23 24.40 -22.45
CA ARG A 318 16.42 25.17 -21.22
C ARG A 318 15.18 25.95 -20.82
N GLU A 319 14.52 26.60 -21.78
CA GLU A 319 13.26 27.33 -21.51
C GLU A 319 12.17 26.39 -20.96
N MET A 320 12.08 25.17 -21.47
CA MET A 320 11.14 24.16 -20.98
C MET A 320 11.49 23.66 -19.58
N ASP A 321 12.77 23.40 -19.31
CA ASP A 321 13.26 22.99 -17.98
C ASP A 321 12.98 24.09 -16.93
N ASP A 322 13.27 25.36 -17.24
CA ASP A 322 12.97 26.50 -16.37
C ASP A 322 11.46 26.64 -16.09
N LEU A 323 10.62 26.41 -17.11
CA LEU A 323 9.17 26.45 -16.97
C LEU A 323 8.68 25.33 -16.05
N GLN A 324 9.23 24.12 -16.20
CA GLN A 324 8.90 22.97 -15.36
C GLN A 324 9.27 23.25 -13.90
N THR A 325 10.48 23.77 -13.62
CA THR A 325 10.89 24.14 -12.26
C THR A 325 9.93 25.15 -11.63
N LYS A 326 9.51 26.18 -12.36
CA LYS A 326 8.53 27.16 -11.86
C LYS A 326 7.19 26.51 -11.51
N TYR A 327 6.70 25.59 -12.34
CA TYR A 327 5.46 24.87 -12.05
C TYR A 327 5.58 23.97 -10.82
N GLU A 328 6.72 23.28 -10.63
CA GLU A 328 6.99 22.45 -9.46
C GLU A 328 7.05 23.27 -8.17
N GLU A 329 7.71 24.44 -8.21
CA GLU A 329 7.75 25.39 -7.08
C GLU A 329 6.35 25.90 -6.71
N GLU A 330 5.51 26.23 -7.70
CA GLU A 330 4.15 26.70 -7.45
C GLU A 330 3.24 25.59 -6.90
N LEU A 331 3.39 24.36 -7.40
CA LEU A 331 2.69 23.19 -6.86
C LEU A 331 3.07 22.94 -5.40
N LEU A 332 4.37 23.03 -5.08
CA LEU A 332 4.85 22.89 -3.70
C LEU A 332 4.29 23.98 -2.80
N ARG A 333 4.30 25.24 -3.26
CA ARG A 333 3.72 26.37 -2.51
C ARG A 333 2.24 26.14 -2.20
N GLN A 334 1.45 25.73 -3.20
CA GLN A 334 0.03 25.43 -3.01
C GLN A 334 -0.16 24.26 -2.03
N LYS A 335 0.63 23.19 -2.14
CA LYS A 335 0.56 22.05 -1.22
C LYS A 335 0.81 22.48 0.22
N THR A 336 1.85 23.27 0.47
CA THR A 336 2.14 23.81 1.81
C THR A 336 1.02 24.70 2.33
N GLU A 337 0.41 25.53 1.47
CA GLU A 337 -0.74 26.34 1.85
C GLU A 337 -1.94 25.48 2.25
N TYR A 338 -2.27 24.43 1.49
CA TYR A 338 -3.34 23.50 1.83
C TYR A 338 -3.08 22.74 3.13
N GLU A 339 -1.85 22.26 3.35
CA GLU A 339 -1.46 21.58 4.60
C GLU A 339 -1.63 22.52 5.81
N ASN A 340 -1.21 23.78 5.69
CA ASN A 340 -1.41 24.78 6.74
C ASN A 340 -2.89 25.06 7.02
N ARG A 341 -3.74 25.14 5.98
CA ARG A 341 -5.19 25.31 6.13
C ARG A 341 -5.84 24.09 6.79
N LEU A 342 -5.40 22.88 6.45
CA LEU A 342 -5.89 21.64 7.06
C LEU A 342 -5.53 21.59 8.55
N ALA A 343 -4.28 21.93 8.91
CA ALA A 343 -3.83 21.98 10.29
C ALA A 343 -4.61 23.02 11.12
N ALA A 344 -4.86 24.21 10.54
CA ALA A 344 -5.67 25.24 11.19
C ALA A 344 -7.12 24.78 11.41
N ALA A 345 -7.74 24.10 10.43
CA ALA A 345 -9.09 23.56 10.56
C ALA A 345 -9.19 22.43 11.59
N ALA A 346 -8.19 21.53 11.65
CA ALA A 346 -8.12 20.47 12.65
C ALA A 346 -8.02 21.04 14.07
N LYS A 347 -7.19 22.06 14.27
CA LYS A 347 -7.07 22.76 15.56
C LYS A 347 -8.39 23.41 15.97
N LEU A 348 -9.06 24.11 15.06
CA LEU A 348 -10.37 24.74 15.34
C LEU A 348 -11.42 23.69 15.74
N LEU A 349 -11.43 22.52 15.10
CA LEU A 349 -12.33 21.42 15.44
C LEU A 349 -12.04 20.85 16.84
N GLU A 350 -10.78 20.77 17.23
CA GLU A 350 -10.37 20.31 18.55
C GLU A 350 -10.79 21.31 19.64
N ASP A 351 -10.52 22.60 19.41
CA ASP A 351 -10.91 23.68 20.31
C ASP A 351 -12.44 23.71 20.50
N THR A 352 -13.22 23.59 19.41
CA THR A 352 -14.69 23.56 19.47
C THR A 352 -15.24 22.33 20.19
N LYS A 353 -14.65 21.14 19.98
CA LYS A 353 -15.03 19.92 20.73
C LYS A 353 -14.79 20.08 22.24
N ALA A 354 -13.68 20.69 22.62
CA ALA A 354 -13.36 20.94 24.03
C ALA A 354 -14.39 21.89 24.66
N GLU A 355 -14.76 22.98 23.97
CA GLU A 355 -15.79 23.91 24.42
C GLU A 355 -17.18 23.25 24.54
N ASP A 356 -17.58 22.44 23.56
CA ASP A 356 -18.87 21.74 23.58
C ASP A 356 -18.95 20.72 24.72
N LEU A 357 -17.85 20.01 25.02
CA LEU A 357 -17.80 19.05 26.12
C LEU A 357 -17.92 19.75 27.48
N VAL A 358 -17.27 20.91 27.66
CA VAL A 358 -17.44 21.75 28.85
C VAL A 358 -18.89 22.22 28.98
N ARG A 359 -19.51 22.64 27.86
CA ARG A 359 -20.90 23.11 27.84
C ARG A 359 -21.89 22.01 28.23
N GLU A 360 -21.75 20.81 27.68
CA GLU A 360 -22.62 19.68 28.02
C GLU A 360 -22.40 19.18 29.45
N ASN A 361 -21.16 19.14 29.95
CA ASN A 361 -20.91 18.83 31.36
C ASN A 361 -21.60 19.82 32.29
N ASN A 362 -21.54 21.12 31.99
CA ASN A 362 -22.24 22.15 32.75
C ASN A 362 -23.77 21.96 32.69
N ARG A 363 -24.31 21.61 31.51
CA ARG A 363 -25.75 21.36 31.32
C ARG A 363 -26.24 20.15 32.13
N VAL A 364 -25.48 19.06 32.15
CA VAL A 364 -25.78 17.87 32.95
C VAL A 364 -25.74 18.21 34.44
N ALA A 365 -24.70 18.92 34.89
CA ALA A 365 -24.60 19.38 36.27
C ALA A 365 -25.78 20.29 36.67
N ASP A 366 -26.17 21.24 35.82
CA ASP A 366 -27.33 22.10 36.06
C ASP A 366 -28.65 21.32 36.09
N THR A 367 -28.78 20.30 35.24
CA THR A 367 -29.96 19.42 35.21
C THR A 367 -30.08 18.59 36.47
N ILE A 368 -29.01 17.91 36.91
CA ILE A 368 -28.96 17.16 38.18
C ILE A 368 -29.32 18.09 39.33
N ASN A 369 -28.70 19.28 39.37
CA ASN A 369 -29.03 20.29 40.35
C ASN A 369 -30.51 20.68 40.28
N SER A 370 -31.13 20.84 39.10
CA SER A 370 -32.56 21.20 39.01
C SER A 370 -33.49 20.17 39.68
N TYR A 371 -33.12 18.89 39.67
CA TYR A 371 -33.92 17.80 40.24
C TYR A 371 -33.73 17.61 41.76
N ASP A 372 -32.63 18.08 42.35
CA ASP A 372 -32.40 17.97 43.79
C ASP A 372 -33.25 19.01 44.55
N PRO A 373 -34.32 18.63 45.25
CA PRO A 373 -35.22 19.58 45.87
C PRO A 373 -34.52 20.38 46.98
N ALA A 374 -35.00 21.61 47.23
CA ALA A 374 -34.56 22.37 48.39
C ALA A 374 -34.96 21.62 49.68
N LEU A 375 -34.13 21.73 50.73
CA LEU A 375 -34.43 21.19 52.06
C LEU A 375 -35.84 21.59 52.47
N LEU A 376 -36.72 20.59 52.63
CA LEU A 376 -38.10 20.82 53.02
C LEU A 376 -38.11 21.68 54.28
N LYS A 377 -38.80 22.81 54.23
CA LYS A 377 -38.80 23.81 55.31
C LYS A 377 -39.56 23.35 56.56
N ASP A 378 -40.14 22.15 56.53
CA ASP A 378 -40.85 21.58 57.66
C ASP A 378 -39.96 21.47 58.91
N SER A 379 -40.51 21.98 60.00
CA SER A 379 -39.92 22.05 61.33
C SER A 379 -39.43 20.69 61.84
N ARG A 380 -40.19 19.61 61.58
CA ARG A 380 -39.83 18.25 61.97
C ARG A 380 -38.56 17.79 61.26
N THR A 381 -38.51 17.98 59.94
CA THR A 381 -37.38 17.61 59.10
C THR A 381 -36.10 18.35 59.47
N LYS A 382 -36.18 19.67 59.72
CA LYS A 382 -35.04 20.45 60.22
C LYS A 382 -34.54 19.96 61.58
N LYS A 383 -35.45 19.61 62.49
CA LYS A 383 -35.11 19.06 63.81
C LYS A 383 -34.40 17.71 63.68
N ILE A 384 -34.89 16.82 62.81
CA ILE A 384 -34.29 15.52 62.55
C ILE A 384 -32.87 15.68 62.01
N VAL A 385 -32.69 16.43 60.92
CA VAL A 385 -31.37 16.70 60.31
C VAL A 385 -30.40 17.30 61.32
N LYS A 386 -30.82 18.34 62.06
CA LYS A 386 -29.99 18.99 63.08
C LYS A 386 -29.62 18.04 64.22
N SER A 387 -30.57 17.20 64.66
CA SER A 387 -30.31 16.21 65.71
C SER A 387 -29.37 15.11 65.23
N ALA A 388 -29.48 14.70 63.97
CA ALA A 388 -28.67 13.66 63.36
C ALA A 388 -27.21 14.11 63.15
N ALA A 389 -26.99 15.39 62.85
CA ALA A 389 -25.64 15.97 62.74
C ALA A 389 -24.83 15.91 64.05
N GLY A 390 -25.52 15.87 65.20
CA GLY A 390 -24.88 15.72 66.51
C GLY A 390 -24.65 14.29 66.96
N PHE A 391 -25.05 13.29 66.16
CA PHE A 391 -24.75 11.89 66.46
C PHE A 391 -23.36 11.57 65.93
N GLU A 392 -22.49 11.15 66.84
CA GLU A 392 -21.19 10.62 66.47
C GLU A 392 -21.41 9.28 65.75
N TYR A 393 -21.16 9.24 64.45
CA TYR A 393 -21.20 7.99 63.71
C TYR A 393 -20.00 7.14 64.13
N VAL A 394 -20.24 6.12 64.94
CA VAL A 394 -19.21 5.16 65.34
C VAL A 394 -19.23 4.02 64.33
N ALA A 395 -18.33 4.10 63.34
CA ALA A 395 -18.12 3.03 62.37
C ALA A 395 -17.65 1.75 63.09
N GLY A 396 -18.30 0.61 62.82
CA GLY A 396 -17.85 -0.70 63.30
C GLY A 396 -17.98 -0.86 64.82
N THR A 397 -19.13 -1.36 65.27
CA THR A 397 -19.44 -1.63 66.69
C THR A 397 -18.63 -2.75 67.34
N SER A 398 -17.51 -3.21 66.76
CA SER A 398 -16.62 -4.17 67.43
C SER A 398 -15.49 -3.53 68.23
N ASP A 399 -15.05 -2.31 67.90
CA ASP A 399 -13.71 -1.90 68.31
C ASP A 399 -13.66 -0.81 69.39
N ARG A 400 -14.80 -0.23 69.82
CA ARG A 400 -14.79 0.89 70.78
C ARG A 400 -15.81 0.88 71.92
N VAL A 401 -16.65 -0.14 72.05
CA VAL A 401 -17.43 -0.34 73.28
C VAL A 401 -17.10 -1.73 73.80
N GLY A 402 -16.47 -1.81 74.98
CA GLY A 402 -15.95 -3.05 75.58
C GLY A 402 -16.99 -4.10 75.97
N TYR A 403 -18.14 -4.13 75.29
CA TYR A 403 -19.19 -5.13 75.46
C TYR A 403 -19.03 -6.20 74.37
N VAL A 404 -18.10 -7.11 74.63
CA VAL A 404 -18.00 -8.34 73.87
C VAL A 404 -19.11 -9.28 74.36
N PRO A 405 -19.91 -9.89 73.48
CA PRO A 405 -20.85 -10.94 73.88
C PRO A 405 -20.11 -12.02 74.67
N ASN A 406 -20.63 -12.41 75.82
CA ASN A 406 -20.05 -13.50 76.60
C ASN A 406 -19.85 -14.74 75.70
N GLU A 407 -18.73 -15.47 75.88
CA GLU A 407 -18.42 -16.64 75.06
C GLU A 407 -19.53 -17.70 75.09
N SER A 408 -20.24 -17.79 76.21
CA SER A 408 -21.38 -18.69 76.43
C SER A 408 -22.68 -18.23 75.76
N ALA A 409 -22.71 -17.06 75.12
CA ALA A 409 -23.85 -16.60 74.33
C ALA A 409 -24.10 -17.51 73.12
N SER A 410 -25.36 -17.61 72.69
CA SER A 410 -25.73 -18.49 71.57
C SER A 410 -25.07 -18.08 70.25
N GLU A 411 -24.73 -19.07 69.42
CA GLU A 411 -24.18 -18.83 68.08
C GLU A 411 -25.15 -18.07 67.17
N LEU A 412 -26.47 -18.26 67.35
CA LEU A 412 -27.49 -17.49 66.62
C LEU A 412 -27.43 -15.99 66.96
N PHE A 413 -27.20 -15.65 68.24
CA PHE A 413 -27.04 -14.27 68.67
C PHE A 413 -25.76 -13.67 68.08
N LYS A 414 -24.62 -14.35 68.20
CA LYS A 414 -23.34 -13.90 67.62
C LYS A 414 -23.43 -13.68 66.10
N LYS A 415 -24.08 -14.60 65.37
CA LYS A 415 -24.32 -14.45 63.93
C LYS A 415 -25.21 -13.24 63.61
N SER A 416 -26.27 -13.03 64.38
CA SER A 416 -27.17 -11.89 64.20
C SER A 416 -26.45 -10.55 64.39
N LEU A 417 -25.57 -10.45 65.40
CA LEU A 417 -24.73 -9.27 65.62
C LEU A 417 -23.74 -9.04 64.46
N LYS A 418 -23.17 -10.10 63.90
CA LYS A 418 -22.30 -10.01 62.73
C LYS A 418 -23.05 -9.47 61.49
N SER A 419 -24.22 -10.01 61.19
CA SER A 419 -25.04 -9.51 60.07
C SER A 419 -25.48 -8.07 60.28
N GLN A 420 -25.81 -7.68 61.52
CA GLN A 420 -26.11 -6.28 61.84
C GLN A 420 -24.93 -5.35 61.51
N LYS A 421 -23.68 -5.75 61.80
CA LYS A 421 -22.48 -4.98 61.44
C LYS A 421 -22.35 -4.84 59.92
N GLU A 422 -22.49 -5.94 59.18
CA GLU A 422 -22.39 -5.95 57.71
C GLU A 422 -23.41 -4.98 57.08
N TYR A 423 -24.66 -4.94 57.57
CA TYR A 423 -25.66 -3.99 57.07
C TYR A 423 -25.30 -2.52 57.30
N TYR A 424 -24.59 -2.18 58.37
CA TYR A 424 -24.12 -0.81 58.61
C TYR A 424 -22.93 -0.42 57.71
N ASP A 425 -22.05 -1.37 57.43
CA ASP A 425 -20.95 -1.19 56.51
C ASP A 425 -21.47 -0.98 55.08
N ASP A 426 -22.46 -1.77 54.64
CA ASP A 426 -23.13 -1.63 53.35
C ASP A 426 -23.85 -0.27 53.23
N LEU A 427 -24.56 0.17 54.27
CA LEU A 427 -25.20 1.49 54.30
C LEU A 427 -24.17 2.63 54.16
N SER A 428 -23.00 2.47 54.78
CA SER A 428 -21.92 3.45 54.71
C SER A 428 -21.29 3.53 53.33
N TYR A 429 -21.12 2.39 52.67
CA TYR A 429 -20.64 2.32 51.30
C TYR A 429 -21.62 2.97 50.32
N LEU A 430 -22.92 2.64 50.42
CA LEU A 430 -23.93 3.25 49.56
C LEU A 430 -23.95 4.78 49.72
N ALA A 431 -23.86 5.29 50.95
CA ALA A 431 -23.81 6.73 51.20
C ALA A 431 -22.59 7.41 50.55
N SER A 432 -21.41 6.79 50.58
CA SER A 432 -20.20 7.38 50.00
C SER A 432 -20.21 7.38 48.46
N VAL A 433 -20.86 6.39 47.83
CA VAL A 433 -21.10 6.42 46.38
C VAL A 433 -21.99 7.61 46.00
N TYR A 434 -23.01 7.91 46.82
CA TYR A 434 -23.88 9.06 46.59
C TYR A 434 -23.17 10.43 46.74
N GLU A 435 -22.14 10.52 47.59
CA GLU A 435 -21.35 11.75 47.78
C GLU A 435 -20.45 12.10 46.58
N GLN A 436 -20.15 11.15 45.69
CA GLN A 436 -19.30 11.38 44.51
C GLN A 436 -20.02 12.12 43.38
N PHE A 437 -21.35 12.20 43.42
CA PHE A 437 -22.09 12.97 42.43
C PHE A 437 -21.93 14.48 42.68
N PRO A 438 -21.90 15.33 41.64
CA PRO A 438 -21.77 16.77 41.79
C PRO A 438 -23.06 17.36 42.37
N HIS A 439 -23.01 17.74 43.65
CA HIS A 439 -24.12 18.42 44.34
C HIS A 439 -23.71 19.84 44.72
N LYS A 440 -24.64 20.81 44.68
CA LYS A 440 -24.41 22.14 45.28
C LYS A 440 -24.51 22.06 46.80
N GLU A 441 -23.60 22.73 47.50
CA GLU A 441 -23.67 22.95 48.95
C GLU A 441 -25.04 23.57 49.31
N ASN A 442 -25.80 22.96 50.24
CA ASN A 442 -27.17 23.31 50.70
C ASN A 442 -28.39 22.60 50.05
N ARG A 443 -28.25 21.40 49.47
CA ARG A 443 -29.44 20.64 49.00
C ARG A 443 -29.77 19.38 49.80
N ALA A 444 -31.01 18.91 49.59
CA ALA A 444 -31.72 18.06 50.54
C ALA A 444 -31.27 16.60 50.51
N ILE A 445 -30.94 16.05 49.35
CA ILE A 445 -30.65 14.62 49.22
C ILE A 445 -29.40 14.22 50.02
N ILE A 446 -28.26 14.89 49.82
CA ILE A 446 -27.03 14.62 50.61
C ILE A 446 -27.29 14.82 52.10
N THR A 447 -28.00 15.89 52.45
CA THR A 447 -28.28 16.22 53.85
C THR A 447 -29.16 15.16 54.51
N TYR A 448 -30.14 14.61 53.78
CA TYR A 448 -31.00 13.52 54.26
C TYR A 448 -30.29 12.19 54.31
N VAL A 449 -29.49 11.85 53.29
CA VAL A 449 -28.70 10.60 53.27
C VAL A 449 -27.76 10.55 54.47
N ASN A 450 -27.08 11.66 54.76
CA ASN A 450 -26.19 11.75 55.91
C ASN A 450 -26.96 11.71 57.24
N ALA A 451 -28.11 12.37 57.34
CA ALA A 451 -28.96 12.27 58.52
C ALA A 451 -29.51 10.85 58.74
N MET A 452 -29.93 10.15 57.67
CA MET A 452 -30.40 8.77 57.73
C MET A 452 -29.31 7.82 58.20
N LYS A 453 -28.10 7.96 57.65
CA LYS A 453 -26.92 7.18 58.07
C LYS A 453 -26.65 7.35 59.56
N SER A 454 -26.60 8.60 60.05
CA SER A 454 -26.36 8.88 61.47
C SER A 454 -27.47 8.34 62.39
N LEU A 455 -28.74 8.46 61.99
CA LEU A 455 -29.88 7.90 62.74
C LEU A 455 -29.84 6.37 62.81
N ALA A 456 -29.61 5.72 61.66
CA ALA A 456 -29.55 4.28 61.56
C ALA A 456 -28.40 3.71 62.42
N GLY A 457 -27.22 4.34 62.35
CA GLY A 457 -26.07 3.98 63.18
C GLY A 457 -26.36 4.13 64.68
N LYS A 458 -26.99 5.23 65.09
CA LYS A 458 -27.35 5.46 66.50
C LYS A 458 -28.34 4.41 67.02
N ALA A 459 -29.45 4.21 66.33
CA ALA A 459 -30.48 3.25 66.75
C ALA A 459 -29.93 1.82 66.82
N GLY A 460 -29.08 1.46 65.84
CA GLY A 460 -28.38 0.17 65.82
C GLY A 460 -27.48 -0.05 67.02
N ASN A 461 -26.64 0.95 67.30
CA ASN A 461 -25.68 0.88 68.39
C ASN A 461 -26.37 0.79 69.75
N GLU A 462 -27.47 1.53 69.97
CA GLU A 462 -28.26 1.43 71.20
C GLU A 462 -28.83 0.01 71.39
N ILE A 463 -29.44 -0.57 70.35
CA ILE A 463 -29.98 -1.94 70.39
C ILE A 463 -28.86 -2.96 70.61
N TYR A 464 -27.73 -2.82 69.92
CA TYR A 464 -26.56 -3.69 70.07
C TYR A 464 -26.08 -3.71 71.52
N VAL A 465 -25.81 -2.54 72.09
CA VAL A 465 -25.30 -2.40 73.47
C VAL A 465 -26.31 -2.95 74.48
N SER A 466 -27.59 -2.60 74.36
CA SER A 466 -28.63 -3.10 75.27
C SER A 466 -28.78 -4.62 75.19
N SER A 467 -28.73 -5.20 73.99
CA SER A 467 -28.89 -6.65 73.79
C SER A 467 -27.71 -7.43 74.37
N VAL A 468 -26.47 -6.97 74.14
CA VAL A 468 -25.27 -7.62 74.70
C VAL A 468 -25.29 -7.55 76.23
N ASN A 469 -25.63 -6.39 76.80
CA ASN A 469 -25.72 -6.22 78.25
C ASN A 469 -26.77 -7.14 78.88
N GLU A 470 -27.95 -7.25 78.29
CA GLU A 470 -29.02 -8.08 78.83
C GLU A 470 -28.68 -9.58 78.75
N VAL A 471 -28.09 -10.03 77.63
CA VAL A 471 -27.63 -11.42 77.49
C VAL A 471 -26.55 -11.74 78.52
N ASN A 472 -25.58 -10.85 78.73
CA ASN A 472 -24.54 -11.04 79.74
C ASN A 472 -25.14 -11.08 81.15
N ARG A 473 -26.09 -10.18 81.48
CA ARG A 473 -26.80 -10.16 82.77
C ARG A 473 -27.51 -11.49 83.06
N ILE A 474 -28.21 -12.05 82.06
CA ILE A 474 -28.92 -13.33 82.20
C ILE A 474 -27.93 -14.48 82.44
N ILE A 475 -26.78 -14.47 81.75
CA ILE A 475 -25.73 -15.48 81.94
C ILE A 475 -25.17 -15.39 83.37
N ASP A 476 -24.92 -14.19 83.87
CA ASP A 476 -24.41 -13.98 85.24
C ASP A 476 -25.44 -14.41 86.31
N GLU A 477 -26.71 -14.08 86.12
CA GLU A 477 -27.81 -14.49 87.01
C GLU A 477 -27.96 -16.01 87.08
N LYS A 478 -27.90 -16.68 85.92
CA LYS A 478 -27.89 -18.16 85.85
C LYS A 478 -26.74 -18.75 86.66
N ASN A 479 -25.55 -18.17 86.55
CA ASN A 479 -24.37 -18.65 87.27
C ASN A 479 -24.54 -18.49 88.80
N SER A 480 -25.13 -17.39 89.27
CA SER A 480 -25.45 -17.18 90.69
C SER A 480 -26.45 -18.21 91.24
N ILE A 481 -27.53 -18.50 90.52
CA ILE A 481 -28.55 -19.48 90.94
C ILE A 481 -27.94 -20.88 91.10
N VAL A 482 -27.07 -21.27 90.18
CA VAL A 482 -26.35 -22.56 90.26
C VAL A 482 -25.49 -22.63 91.52
N GLN A 483 -24.84 -21.52 91.90
CA GLN A 483 -24.03 -21.45 93.11
C GLN A 483 -24.88 -21.52 94.38
N ASP A 484 -26.01 -20.81 94.44
CA ASP A 484 -26.91 -20.82 95.61
C ASP A 484 -27.53 -22.19 95.88
N LYS A 485 -27.92 -22.91 94.81
CA LYS A 485 -28.41 -24.28 94.92
C LYS A 485 -27.38 -25.19 95.61
N ASN A 486 -26.10 -25.04 95.27
CA ASN A 486 -25.03 -25.83 95.88
C ASN A 486 -24.84 -25.48 97.37
N ASN A 487 -25.00 -24.21 97.75
CA ASN A 487 -24.90 -23.76 99.15
C ASN A 487 -26.03 -24.28 100.04
N ILE A 488 -27.28 -24.29 99.54
CA ILE A 488 -28.45 -24.79 100.29
C ILE A 488 -28.26 -26.27 100.64
N GLN A 489 -27.82 -27.06 99.66
CA GLN A 489 -27.59 -28.50 99.85
C GLN A 489 -26.53 -28.77 100.94
N TYR A 490 -25.49 -27.95 101.01
CA TYR A 490 -24.44 -28.04 102.03
C TYR A 490 -24.98 -27.74 103.45
N ASN A 491 -25.77 -26.68 103.61
CA ASN A 491 -26.30 -26.26 104.91
C ASN A 491 -27.29 -27.28 105.51
N PHE A 492 -28.16 -27.88 104.69
CA PHE A 492 -29.13 -28.87 105.15
C PHE A 492 -28.44 -30.09 105.79
N ASN A 493 -27.36 -30.57 105.17
CA ASN A 493 -26.59 -31.70 105.70
C ASN A 493 -25.98 -31.40 107.08
N LYS A 494 -25.51 -30.17 107.31
CA LYS A 494 -24.90 -29.73 108.58
C LYS A 494 -25.89 -29.74 109.76
N ILE A 495 -27.16 -29.45 109.51
CA ILE A 495 -28.21 -29.47 110.55
C ILE A 495 -28.49 -30.89 111.03
N LEU A 496 -28.59 -31.85 110.09
CA LEU A 496 -28.81 -33.25 110.44
C LEU A 496 -27.63 -33.81 111.26
N GLU A 497 -26.40 -33.37 110.98
CA GLU A 497 -25.23 -33.73 111.77
C GLU A 497 -25.27 -33.23 113.22
N SER A 498 -25.74 -32.00 113.46
CA SER A 498 -25.79 -31.46 114.82
C SER A 498 -26.80 -32.20 115.69
N MET A 499 -27.96 -32.57 115.13
CA MET A 499 -28.99 -33.32 115.85
C MET A 499 -28.46 -34.65 116.40
N CYS A 500 -27.64 -35.35 115.62
CA CYS A 500 -26.99 -36.60 116.03
C CYS A 500 -25.97 -36.44 117.18
N ARG A 501 -25.48 -35.23 117.48
CA ARG A 501 -24.49 -35.02 118.55
C ARG A 501 -25.10 -34.68 119.92
N GLU A 502 -26.37 -34.33 119.96
CA GLU A 502 -27.08 -33.91 121.18
C GLU A 502 -27.61 -35.11 121.98
N LYS A 503 -27.47 -35.14 123.31
CA LYS A 503 -27.91 -36.27 124.16
C LYS A 503 -29.44 -36.44 124.13
N CYS A 504 -29.91 -37.68 124.05
CA CYS A 504 -31.33 -38.02 124.03
C CYS A 504 -31.66 -39.08 125.09
N GLY A 505 -32.45 -38.71 126.10
CA GLY A 505 -32.57 -39.53 127.31
C GLY A 505 -31.21 -39.63 128.02
N THR A 506 -30.75 -40.84 128.32
CA THR A 506 -29.46 -41.08 129.00
C THR A 506 -28.26 -41.26 128.06
N VAL A 507 -28.46 -41.32 126.73
CA VAL A 507 -27.39 -41.57 125.73
C VAL A 507 -27.51 -40.67 124.49
N THR A 508 -26.41 -40.43 123.77
CA THR A 508 -26.46 -39.72 122.48
C THR A 508 -27.11 -40.59 121.39
N PRO A 509 -27.98 -40.02 120.55
CA PRO A 509 -28.63 -40.75 119.48
C PRO A 509 -27.62 -41.08 118.39
N ASP A 510 -27.83 -42.26 117.81
CA ASP A 510 -26.95 -42.82 116.80
C ASP A 510 -27.34 -42.35 115.40
N ALA A 511 -28.62 -42.05 115.21
CA ALA A 511 -29.19 -41.60 113.96
C ALA A 511 -30.42 -40.71 114.19
N VAL A 512 -30.91 -40.06 113.13
CA VAL A 512 -32.09 -39.19 113.13
C VAL A 512 -32.93 -39.46 111.89
N VAL A 513 -34.25 -39.44 112.02
CA VAL A 513 -35.15 -39.50 110.85
C VAL A 513 -34.94 -38.25 110.00
N SER A 514 -34.46 -38.39 108.77
CA SER A 514 -34.06 -37.27 107.90
C SER A 514 -35.14 -36.84 106.93
N SER A 515 -35.99 -37.78 106.51
CA SER A 515 -37.17 -37.50 105.73
C SER A 515 -38.16 -38.64 105.86
N ILE A 516 -39.45 -38.31 105.76
CA ILE A 516 -40.54 -39.28 105.77
C ILE A 516 -41.21 -39.20 104.40
N SER A 517 -41.38 -40.37 103.80
CA SER A 517 -42.16 -40.54 102.57
C SER A 517 -43.29 -41.54 102.84
N GLU A 518 -44.32 -41.55 101.99
CA GLU A 518 -45.50 -42.42 102.15
C GLU A 518 -45.16 -43.90 102.36
N LYS A 519 -43.98 -44.36 101.89
CA LYS A 519 -43.57 -45.78 101.95
C LYS A 519 -42.31 -46.05 102.78
N ALA A 520 -41.63 -45.02 103.27
CA ALA A 520 -40.36 -45.20 103.97
C ALA A 520 -39.96 -44.00 104.83
N TYR A 521 -39.37 -44.27 105.99
CA TYR A 521 -38.74 -43.30 106.87
C TYR A 521 -37.24 -43.36 106.61
N ASN A 522 -36.68 -42.37 105.91
CA ASN A 522 -35.24 -42.28 105.70
C ASN A 522 -34.55 -41.84 106.98
N VAL A 523 -33.39 -42.41 107.22
CA VAL A 523 -32.59 -42.17 108.41
C VAL A 523 -31.25 -41.60 108.01
N TYR A 524 -30.91 -40.46 108.60
CA TYR A 524 -29.56 -39.93 108.64
C TYR A 524 -28.81 -40.57 109.80
N VAL A 525 -27.85 -41.43 109.49
CA VAL A 525 -26.96 -42.01 110.52
C VAL A 525 -25.78 -41.07 110.73
N SER A 526 -25.47 -40.81 112.00
CA SER A 526 -24.30 -40.02 112.37
C SER A 526 -23.02 -40.65 111.82
N GLU A 527 -22.05 -39.82 111.45
CA GLU A 527 -20.79 -40.30 110.88
C GLU A 527 -20.07 -41.29 111.81
N ASN A 528 -20.09 -41.02 113.12
CA ASN A 528 -19.51 -41.89 114.16
C ASN A 528 -20.16 -43.28 114.21
N ARG A 529 -21.45 -43.41 113.90
CA ARG A 529 -22.18 -44.69 113.89
C ARG A 529 -22.31 -45.31 112.51
N ARG A 530 -22.11 -44.58 111.41
CA ARG A 530 -22.06 -45.18 110.06
C ARG A 530 -21.02 -46.29 109.99
N ASN A 531 -19.85 -46.08 110.60
CA ASN A 531 -18.79 -47.09 110.65
C ASN A 531 -19.20 -48.38 111.37
N PHE A 532 -20.14 -48.33 112.32
CA PHE A 532 -20.67 -49.52 112.98
C PHE A 532 -21.57 -50.35 112.04
N PHE A 533 -22.42 -49.69 111.24
CA PHE A 533 -23.32 -50.36 110.30
C PHE A 533 -22.64 -50.81 109.01
N THR A 534 -21.59 -50.11 108.57
CA THR A 534 -20.88 -50.46 107.33
C THR A 534 -19.90 -51.63 107.51
N ARG A 535 -19.59 -52.04 108.76
CA ARG A 535 -18.82 -53.26 109.08
C ARG A 535 -19.55 -54.49 108.57
N GLU A 536 -18.82 -55.37 107.88
CA GLU A 536 -19.40 -56.54 107.18
C GLU A 536 -20.20 -57.47 108.10
N ALA A 537 -19.73 -57.71 109.33
CA ALA A 537 -20.44 -58.53 110.34
C ALA A 537 -21.81 -58.00 110.77
N ASN A 538 -22.12 -56.73 110.46
CA ASN A 538 -23.36 -56.04 110.79
C ASN A 538 -24.21 -55.72 109.56
N ARG A 539 -23.70 -55.97 108.34
CA ARG A 539 -24.46 -55.75 107.10
C ARG A 539 -25.61 -56.75 107.01
N GLY A 540 -26.78 -56.26 106.65
CA GLY A 540 -28.01 -57.07 106.54
C GLY A 540 -28.65 -57.43 107.87
N LYS A 541 -28.02 -57.09 109.02
CA LYS A 541 -28.67 -57.25 110.32
C LYS A 541 -29.67 -56.13 110.56
N ILE A 542 -30.77 -56.51 111.18
CA ILE A 542 -31.85 -55.60 111.56
C ILE A 542 -31.62 -55.22 113.02
N PHE A 543 -31.42 -53.94 113.29
CA PHE A 543 -31.10 -53.47 114.64
C PHE A 543 -32.36 -52.96 115.33
N PRO A 544 -32.77 -53.55 116.46
CA PRO A 544 -33.79 -52.93 117.28
C PRO A 544 -33.30 -51.56 117.72
N CYS A 545 -34.21 -50.61 117.69
CA CYS A 545 -33.93 -49.25 118.05
C CYS A 545 -35.12 -48.68 118.79
N THR A 546 -34.83 -47.76 119.68
CA THR A 546 -35.86 -46.96 120.29
C THR A 546 -35.75 -45.54 119.75
N LEU A 547 -36.88 -45.04 119.27
CA LEU A 547 -37.02 -43.66 118.84
C LEU A 547 -37.42 -42.81 120.02
N TYR A 548 -36.83 -41.63 120.04
CA TYR A 548 -37.06 -40.62 121.06
C TYR A 548 -37.32 -39.27 120.41
N ARG A 549 -38.23 -38.53 121.01
CA ARG A 549 -38.47 -37.11 120.75
C ARG A 549 -38.44 -36.41 122.08
N GLU A 550 -37.57 -35.41 122.19
CA GLU A 550 -37.42 -34.58 123.40
C GLU A 550 -37.24 -35.40 124.69
N GLY A 551 -36.50 -36.51 124.60
CA GLY A 551 -36.22 -37.40 125.73
C GLY A 551 -37.34 -38.38 126.09
N GLN A 552 -38.52 -38.28 125.46
CA GLN A 552 -39.59 -39.25 125.60
C GLN A 552 -39.50 -40.35 124.54
N LYS A 553 -39.81 -41.59 124.95
CA LYS A 553 -39.87 -42.73 124.04
C LYS A 553 -41.07 -42.58 123.11
N VAL A 554 -40.82 -42.60 121.80
CA VAL A 554 -41.82 -42.39 120.75
C VAL A 554 -42.29 -43.72 120.19
N ALA A 555 -41.35 -44.60 119.86
CA ALA A 555 -41.63 -45.90 119.28
C ALA A 555 -40.43 -46.83 119.50
N VAL A 556 -40.67 -48.12 119.45
CA VAL A 556 -39.62 -49.11 119.18
C VAL A 556 -39.75 -49.48 117.72
N ALA A 557 -38.64 -49.43 116.99
CA ALA A 557 -38.61 -49.83 115.61
C ALA A 557 -37.37 -50.66 115.35
N ARG A 558 -37.16 -50.98 114.09
CA ARG A 558 -35.94 -51.60 113.64
C ARG A 558 -35.31 -50.74 112.56
N VAL A 559 -34.00 -50.48 112.68
CA VAL A 559 -33.24 -49.84 111.60
C VAL A 559 -32.76 -50.92 110.65
N GLU A 560 -33.15 -50.78 109.39
CA GLU A 560 -32.70 -51.62 108.28
C GLU A 560 -31.73 -50.84 107.40
N PHE A 561 -30.60 -51.49 107.10
CA PHE A 561 -29.67 -51.01 106.09
C PHE A 561 -29.99 -51.67 104.75
N LYS A 562 -30.36 -50.87 103.74
CA LYS A 562 -30.57 -51.33 102.37
C LYS A 562 -29.37 -50.95 101.49
N GLU A 563 -29.20 -51.66 100.37
CA GLU A 563 -28.18 -51.34 99.36
C GLU A 563 -28.21 -49.83 99.01
N TYR A 564 -27.03 -49.28 98.69
CA TYR A 564 -26.76 -47.84 98.45
C TYR A 564 -26.63 -46.92 99.66
N GLY A 565 -26.31 -47.45 100.85
CA GLY A 565 -25.89 -46.61 101.97
C GLY A 565 -27.04 -45.85 102.64
N LYS A 566 -28.29 -46.22 102.35
CA LYS A 566 -29.49 -45.59 102.92
C LYS A 566 -30.06 -46.45 104.03
N TYR A 567 -30.41 -45.77 105.11
CA TYR A 567 -30.94 -46.37 106.32
C TYR A 567 -32.43 -46.04 106.40
N TYR A 568 -33.24 -47.03 106.79
CA TYR A 568 -34.68 -46.84 106.93
C TYR A 568 -35.20 -47.47 108.21
N LEU A 569 -36.32 -46.97 108.72
CA LEU A 569 -37.03 -47.61 109.83
C LEU A 569 -38.08 -48.59 109.31
N SER A 570 -38.15 -49.76 109.93
CA SER A 570 -39.14 -50.81 109.70
C SER A 570 -39.72 -51.33 111.03
N ASN A 571 -40.83 -52.06 110.96
CA ASN A 571 -41.51 -52.68 112.11
C ASN A 571 -41.71 -51.71 113.31
N ILE A 572 -42.16 -50.50 113.00
CA ILE A 572 -42.38 -49.44 113.97
C ILE A 572 -43.60 -49.80 114.82
N THR A 573 -43.36 -49.96 116.12
CA THR A 573 -44.38 -50.15 117.14
C THR A 573 -44.41 -48.88 118.01
N PRO A 574 -45.42 -48.02 117.85
CA PRO A 574 -45.60 -46.82 118.66
C PRO A 574 -45.60 -47.11 120.15
N ASP A 575 -45.00 -46.21 120.93
CA ASP A 575 -45.22 -46.18 122.37
C ASP A 575 -46.45 -45.28 122.63
N GLY A 576 -47.57 -45.90 122.96
CA GLY A 576 -48.88 -45.22 123.05
C GLY A 576 -49.38 -44.70 121.70
N ASN A 577 -49.87 -43.46 121.67
CA ASN A 577 -50.43 -42.82 120.47
C ASN A 577 -49.41 -41.99 119.66
N ASN A 578 -48.12 -42.10 119.96
CA ASN A 578 -47.08 -41.30 119.33
C ASN A 578 -46.79 -41.76 117.88
N LYS A 579 -46.59 -40.82 116.94
CA LYS A 579 -46.18 -41.12 115.55
C LYS A 579 -44.75 -40.66 115.29
N VAL A 580 -44.00 -41.44 114.51
CA VAL A 580 -42.63 -41.10 114.10
C VAL A 580 -42.63 -39.90 113.15
N ASP A 581 -41.74 -38.94 113.39
CA ASP A 581 -41.59 -37.69 112.63
C ASP A 581 -40.13 -37.38 112.27
N ILE A 582 -39.90 -36.48 111.30
CA ILE A 582 -38.57 -36.01 110.90
C ILE A 582 -37.92 -35.32 112.10
N GLY A 583 -36.65 -35.62 112.36
CA GLY A 583 -35.93 -35.14 113.54
C GLY A 583 -36.02 -36.09 114.74
N ASP A 584 -36.86 -37.13 114.69
CA ASP A 584 -36.87 -38.15 115.74
C ASP A 584 -35.52 -38.83 115.84
N ARG A 585 -35.04 -38.89 117.08
CA ARG A 585 -33.71 -39.35 117.45
C ARG A 585 -33.76 -40.84 117.69
N ILE A 586 -32.88 -41.57 117.03
CA ILE A 586 -32.85 -43.02 117.03
C ILE A 586 -31.64 -43.45 117.85
N VAL A 587 -31.89 -44.19 118.92
CA VAL A 587 -30.87 -44.87 119.73
C VAL A 587 -30.94 -46.35 119.41
N LEU A 588 -29.81 -46.94 119.05
CA LEU A 588 -29.74 -48.35 118.69
C LEU A 588 -29.49 -49.18 119.94
N GLU A 589 -30.19 -50.31 120.02
CA GLU A 589 -30.01 -51.29 121.10
C GLU A 589 -29.03 -52.39 120.65
N GLU A 590 -28.34 -53.02 121.61
CA GLU A 590 -27.42 -54.13 121.29
C GLU A 590 -28.19 -55.34 120.74
N PRO A 591 -27.67 -56.03 119.70
CA PRO A 591 -28.40 -57.11 119.05
C PRO A 591 -28.55 -58.33 119.97
N PHE A 592 -29.78 -58.85 120.12
CA PHE A 592 -30.04 -60.13 120.80
C PHE A 592 -29.23 -61.27 120.13
N ALA A 593 -28.51 -62.06 120.92
CA ALA A 593 -27.88 -63.28 120.45
C ALA A 593 -28.94 -64.31 120.07
N GLN A 594 -28.89 -64.80 118.82
CA GLN A 594 -29.44 -66.09 118.42
C GLN A 594 -28.29 -67.08 118.28
#